data_AF-A0A817JJQ2-F1
#
_entry.id   AF-A0A817JJQ2-F1
#
_cell.length_a   1.000
_cell.length_b   1.000
_cell.length_c   1.000
_cell.angle_alpha   90.00
_cell.angle_beta   90.00
_cell.angle_gamma   90.00
#
_symmetry.space_group_name_H-M   'P 1'
#
loop_
_entity.id
_entity.type
_entity.pdbx_description
1 polymer ?
#
loop_
_entity_poly.entity_id
_entity_poly.type
_entity_poly.pdbx_seq_one_letter_code
_entity_poly.pdbx_strand_id
1 'polypeptide(L)'
;MKEATEFTESILHNLPSGEISEKATACHILKKLFENRNSSCLFFDSTHGGNLHDASGHLTEIDSEDRPFVLKLNSSEGLGDNIGQKTDHGVIRFVQTLSKTLEQEQSHPVIEDIRERLSKAHEIDKKYICVKVVFAGTFNVVYTVEDLASRVVNSLSKVVQKLKHQFKQFLSAKIHPLLFRPTFDISFFDKQGNRTFSSSPETHQVGPSGNTKTYTSPAGWTRYGLKVLDKYKDGNNWLHPFQHSGNWYRAFHGTGRAEAVDFGNDKQLFDQQYTSVDAVASIFENGFRPARTTAYGPGVYCSPNPKFPENGYVAVVELETQKGKKKFACMLQVAVNPIGVKFTADKDIWVVPNPQDIRPYGVLIKEA
;
A
#
# COMPACT_ATOMS: atom_id res chain seq x y z
N MET A 1 -12.56 -2.82 -12.61
CA MET A 1 -13.22 -2.53 -11.30
C MET A 1 -14.47 -3.38 -11.06
N LYS A 2 -15.44 -3.42 -11.98
CA LYS A 2 -16.65 -4.25 -11.85
C LYS A 2 -16.29 -5.72 -11.56
N GLU A 3 -15.37 -6.28 -12.35
CA GLU A 3 -14.86 -7.65 -12.17
C GLU A 3 -14.24 -7.89 -10.79
N ALA A 4 -13.36 -6.98 -10.31
CA ALA A 4 -12.79 -7.10 -8.97
C ALA A 4 -13.86 -7.01 -7.86
N THR A 5 -14.94 -6.28 -8.09
CA THR A 5 -16.07 -6.19 -7.15
C THR A 5 -16.86 -7.49 -7.14
N GLU A 6 -17.25 -7.99 -8.30
CA GLU A 6 -17.95 -9.28 -8.47
C GLU A 6 -17.10 -10.45 -7.92
N PHE A 7 -15.80 -10.42 -8.17
CA PHE A 7 -14.86 -11.39 -7.64
C PHE A 7 -14.75 -11.33 -6.12
N THR A 8 -14.62 -10.12 -5.56
CA THR A 8 -14.66 -9.91 -4.11
C THR A 8 -15.95 -10.43 -3.51
N GLU A 9 -17.10 -10.13 -4.13
CA GLU A 9 -18.41 -10.63 -3.70
C GLU A 9 -18.47 -12.16 -3.79
N SER A 10 -17.94 -12.78 -4.84
CA SER A 10 -17.91 -14.25 -4.97
C SER A 10 -17.16 -14.95 -3.84
N ILE A 11 -16.14 -14.31 -3.26
CA ILE A 11 -15.37 -14.83 -2.12
C ILE A 11 -16.12 -14.60 -0.80
N LEU A 12 -16.79 -13.46 -0.69
CA LEU A 12 -17.32 -12.93 0.58
C LEU A 12 -18.84 -13.07 0.73
N HIS A 13 -19.52 -13.63 -0.27
CA HIS A 13 -20.98 -13.73 -0.31
C HIS A 13 -21.52 -14.53 0.87
N ASN A 14 -20.82 -15.60 1.23
CA ASN A 14 -21.19 -16.48 2.34
C ASN A 14 -20.32 -16.19 3.56
N LEU A 15 -20.92 -16.36 4.75
CA LEU A 15 -20.14 -16.37 5.98
C LEU A 15 -19.03 -17.43 5.88
N PRO A 16 -17.80 -17.11 6.34
CA PRO A 16 -16.72 -18.07 6.37
C PRO A 16 -17.01 -19.17 7.39
N SER A 17 -16.43 -20.35 7.20
CA SER A 17 -16.53 -21.47 8.16
C SER A 17 -15.92 -21.14 9.53
N GLY A 18 -14.94 -20.22 9.54
CA GLY A 18 -14.10 -19.93 10.70
C GLY A 18 -12.88 -20.85 10.81
N GLU A 19 -12.67 -21.75 9.86
CA GLU A 19 -11.47 -22.60 9.79
C GLU A 19 -10.31 -21.85 9.15
N ILE A 20 -9.20 -21.74 9.87
CA ILE A 20 -8.03 -20.93 9.48
C ILE A 20 -7.25 -21.54 8.31
N SER A 21 -7.46 -22.80 7.96
CA SER A 21 -6.85 -23.40 6.77
C SER A 21 -7.59 -23.04 5.48
N GLU A 22 -8.82 -22.52 5.57
CA GLU A 22 -9.65 -22.23 4.40
C GLU A 22 -9.37 -20.83 3.84
N LYS A 23 -9.14 -20.76 2.53
CA LYS A 23 -8.86 -19.50 1.82
C LYS A 23 -9.97 -18.46 2.03
N ALA A 24 -11.23 -18.88 2.06
CA ALA A 24 -12.36 -17.98 2.27
C ALA A 24 -12.29 -17.29 3.64
N THR A 25 -11.98 -18.03 4.71
CA THR A 25 -11.78 -17.48 6.06
C THR A 25 -10.63 -16.48 6.06
N ALA A 26 -9.48 -16.81 5.47
CA ALA A 26 -8.36 -15.88 5.38
C ALA A 26 -8.69 -14.60 4.59
N CYS A 27 -9.44 -14.70 3.49
CA CYS A 27 -9.90 -13.51 2.75
C CYS A 27 -10.82 -12.62 3.58
N HIS A 28 -11.73 -13.18 4.39
CA HIS A 28 -12.55 -12.39 5.31
C HIS A 28 -11.71 -11.68 6.37
N ILE A 29 -10.73 -12.39 6.94
CA ILE A 29 -9.78 -11.84 7.92
C ILE A 29 -8.99 -10.68 7.30
N LEU A 30 -8.41 -10.89 6.12
CA LEU A 30 -7.67 -9.86 5.41
C LEU A 30 -8.54 -8.66 5.06
N LYS A 31 -9.78 -8.88 4.60
CA LYS A 31 -10.68 -7.76 4.31
C LYS A 31 -10.92 -6.91 5.56
N LYS A 32 -11.15 -7.52 6.72
CA LYS A 32 -11.28 -6.80 7.99
C LYS A 32 -9.99 -6.13 8.43
N LEU A 33 -8.86 -6.78 8.22
CA LEU A 33 -7.54 -6.24 8.55
C LEU A 33 -7.24 -4.97 7.75
N PHE A 34 -7.59 -4.96 6.46
CA PHE A 34 -7.45 -3.82 5.55
C PHE A 34 -8.64 -2.84 5.61
N GLU A 35 -9.72 -3.14 6.34
CA GLU A 35 -10.89 -2.28 6.43
C GLU A 35 -10.53 -1.02 7.24
N ASN A 36 -10.65 0.16 6.61
CA ASN A 36 -10.53 1.44 7.29
C ASN A 36 -11.88 2.17 7.26
N ARG A 37 -12.03 3.22 8.08
CA ARG A 37 -13.31 3.94 8.25
C ARG A 37 -13.95 4.44 6.94
N ASN A 38 -13.17 4.54 5.85
CA ASN A 38 -13.58 5.14 4.59
C ASN A 38 -13.53 4.17 3.39
N SER A 39 -13.08 2.92 3.56
CA SER A 39 -12.89 2.00 2.44
C SER A 39 -12.83 0.52 2.86
N SER A 40 -13.31 -0.34 1.96
CA SER A 40 -13.23 -1.79 2.12
C SER A 40 -12.30 -2.39 1.05
N CYS A 41 -11.51 -3.40 1.43
CA CYS A 41 -10.55 -4.03 0.54
C CYS A 41 -11.24 -4.76 -0.63
N LEU A 42 -10.69 -4.61 -1.84
CA LEU A 42 -11.10 -5.40 -3.01
C LEU A 42 -10.07 -6.49 -3.33
N PHE A 43 -10.56 -7.69 -3.56
CA PHE A 43 -9.77 -8.80 -4.09
C PHE A 43 -9.84 -8.84 -5.62
N PHE A 44 -8.75 -9.27 -6.23
CA PHE A 44 -8.68 -9.62 -7.65
C PHE A 44 -7.67 -10.76 -7.82
N ASP A 45 -7.65 -11.37 -9.00
CA ASP A 45 -6.74 -12.48 -9.32
C ASP A 45 -6.11 -12.26 -10.69
N SER A 46 -4.84 -11.85 -10.70
CA SER A 46 -4.10 -11.59 -11.95
C SER A 46 -3.86 -12.83 -12.80
N THR A 47 -3.97 -14.04 -12.23
CA THR A 47 -3.76 -15.29 -13.00
C THR A 47 -4.96 -15.66 -13.87
N HIS A 48 -6.14 -15.10 -13.58
CA HIS A 48 -7.38 -15.34 -14.32
C HIS A 48 -7.77 -14.14 -15.19
N GLY A 49 -6.80 -13.31 -15.59
CA GLY A 49 -7.04 -12.10 -16.36
C GLY A 49 -7.66 -10.96 -15.55
N GLY A 50 -7.91 -11.16 -14.26
CA GLY A 50 -8.37 -10.10 -13.36
C GLY A 50 -7.25 -9.10 -13.17
N ASN A 51 -7.29 -7.99 -13.91
CA ASN A 51 -6.30 -6.94 -13.78
C ASN A 51 -6.98 -5.67 -13.25
N LEU A 52 -6.56 -5.20 -12.07
CA LEU A 52 -7.01 -3.88 -11.60
C LEU A 52 -6.45 -2.74 -12.47
N HIS A 53 -5.38 -2.99 -13.21
CA HIS A 53 -4.84 -2.11 -14.24
C HIS A 53 -5.67 -2.14 -15.54
N ASP A 54 -6.65 -3.02 -15.71
CA ASP A 54 -7.60 -2.98 -16.85
C ASP A 54 -8.65 -1.85 -16.73
N ALA A 55 -8.32 -0.81 -15.96
CA ALA A 55 -8.87 0.52 -16.18
C ALA A 55 -8.32 1.16 -17.49
N SER A 56 -7.41 0.48 -18.20
CA SER A 56 -6.84 0.89 -19.48
C SER A 56 -7.49 0.29 -20.73
N GLY A 57 -8.81 0.10 -20.71
CA GLY A 57 -9.59 0.46 -21.91
C GLY A 57 -9.37 1.92 -22.34
N HIS A 58 -8.72 2.75 -21.50
CA HIS A 58 -8.28 4.11 -21.81
C HIS A 58 -6.89 4.45 -21.22
N LEU A 59 -5.81 4.15 -22.00
CA LEU A 59 -4.44 4.73 -21.97
C LEU A 59 -3.62 4.53 -20.67
N THR A 60 -3.27 3.29 -20.30
CA THR A 60 -1.92 2.67 -20.42
C THR A 60 -0.74 3.53 -19.91
N GLU A 61 -0.30 3.23 -18.69
CA GLU A 61 1.12 3.17 -18.28
C GLU A 61 1.99 4.43 -18.49
N ILE A 62 1.89 5.43 -17.59
CA ILE A 62 2.94 6.46 -17.42
C ILE A 62 3.40 6.45 -15.96
N ASP A 63 4.41 5.61 -15.76
CA ASP A 63 5.31 5.32 -14.63
C ASP A 63 4.86 5.50 -13.17
N SER A 64 4.88 4.36 -12.47
CA SER A 64 4.35 4.12 -11.14
C SER A 64 5.30 4.57 -10.03
N GLU A 65 5.14 5.81 -9.58
CA GLU A 65 5.26 6.18 -8.14
C GLU A 65 4.19 7.18 -7.69
N ASP A 66 3.44 7.78 -8.62
CA ASP A 66 2.48 8.83 -8.28
C ASP A 66 1.03 8.47 -8.63
N ARG A 67 0.12 8.69 -7.68
CA ARG A 67 -1.30 8.38 -7.76
C ARG A 67 -2.06 9.47 -8.57
N PRO A 68 -2.50 9.24 -9.83
CA PRO A 68 -2.91 10.33 -10.72
C PRO A 68 -4.41 10.71 -10.62
N PHE A 69 -4.68 11.98 -10.91
CA PHE A 69 -6.00 12.58 -11.08
C PHE A 69 -6.24 12.93 -12.56
N VAL A 70 -7.49 12.85 -13.02
CA VAL A 70 -7.89 13.30 -14.36
C VAL A 70 -8.92 14.41 -14.23
N LEU A 71 -8.52 15.63 -14.58
CA LEU A 71 -9.42 16.79 -14.69
C LEU A 71 -9.91 16.91 -16.13
N LYS A 72 -11.23 16.89 -16.32
CA LYS A 72 -11.88 17.07 -17.62
C LYS A 72 -12.54 18.46 -17.68
N LEU A 73 -12.20 19.22 -18.71
CA LEU A 73 -12.76 20.55 -19.00
C LEU A 73 -13.48 20.54 -20.35
N ASN A 74 -14.49 21.39 -20.51
CA ASN A 74 -15.19 21.62 -21.79
C ASN A 74 -14.22 22.13 -22.86
N SER A 75 -13.33 23.06 -22.51
CA SER A 75 -12.30 23.60 -23.39
C SER A 75 -11.10 24.10 -22.57
N SER A 76 -10.03 24.49 -23.25
CA SER A 76 -8.86 25.18 -22.66
C SER A 76 -9.02 26.70 -22.56
N GLU A 77 -10.21 27.22 -22.88
CA GLU A 77 -10.49 28.66 -22.87
C GLU A 77 -10.34 29.25 -21.46
N GLY A 78 -9.64 30.37 -21.38
CA GLY A 78 -9.40 31.09 -20.13
C GLY A 78 -8.35 30.42 -19.23
N LEU A 79 -7.54 29.52 -19.77
CA LEU A 79 -6.30 29.05 -19.13
C LEU A 79 -5.11 29.83 -19.69
N GLY A 80 -4.28 30.43 -18.83
CA GLY A 80 -3.23 31.38 -19.22
C GLY A 80 -3.80 32.49 -20.11
N ASP A 81 -3.10 32.81 -21.21
CA ASP A 81 -3.55 33.79 -22.21
C ASP A 81 -4.39 33.15 -23.34
N ASN A 82 -4.87 31.91 -23.16
CA ASN A 82 -5.56 31.18 -24.21
C ASN A 82 -7.02 31.64 -24.37
N ILE A 83 -7.31 32.29 -25.49
CA ILE A 83 -8.65 32.72 -25.92
C ILE A 83 -9.52 31.58 -26.48
N GLY A 84 -9.03 30.34 -26.47
CA GLY A 84 -9.77 29.16 -26.94
C GLY A 84 -9.57 28.85 -28.42
N GLN A 85 -9.56 27.56 -28.75
CA GLN A 85 -9.45 27.07 -30.13
C GLN A 85 -10.83 26.72 -30.67
N LYS A 86 -11.20 27.25 -31.84
CA LYS A 86 -12.54 27.09 -32.43
C LYS A 86 -12.70 25.87 -33.33
N THR A 87 -11.60 25.20 -33.68
CA THR A 87 -11.60 24.05 -34.58
C THR A 87 -10.93 22.84 -33.93
N ASP A 88 -11.41 21.64 -34.23
CA ASP A 88 -10.85 20.39 -33.69
C ASP A 88 -9.36 20.25 -34.03
N HIS A 89 -8.97 20.64 -35.24
CA HIS A 89 -7.57 20.66 -35.66
C HIS A 89 -6.71 21.64 -34.84
N GLY A 90 -7.26 22.82 -34.49
CA GLY A 90 -6.59 23.79 -33.62
C GLY A 90 -6.41 23.25 -32.19
N VAL A 91 -7.42 22.56 -31.66
CA VAL A 91 -7.37 21.91 -30.35
C VAL A 91 -6.29 20.82 -30.32
N ILE A 92 -6.26 19.93 -31.33
CA ILE A 92 -5.28 18.84 -31.39
C ILE A 92 -3.86 19.39 -31.45
N ARG A 93 -3.60 20.39 -32.31
CA ARG A 93 -2.27 21.00 -32.43
C ARG A 93 -1.83 21.69 -31.15
N PHE A 94 -2.76 22.36 -30.48
CA PHE A 94 -2.50 22.99 -29.20
C PHE A 94 -2.15 21.97 -28.11
N VAL A 95 -2.93 20.90 -28.00
CA VAL A 95 -2.66 19.77 -27.08
C VAL A 95 -1.30 19.15 -27.37
N GLN A 96 -0.96 18.88 -28.63
CA GLN A 96 0.36 18.37 -29.02
C GLN A 96 1.51 19.31 -28.59
N THR A 97 1.29 20.63 -28.67
CA THR A 97 2.27 21.63 -28.22
C THR A 97 2.47 21.55 -26.71
N LEU A 98 1.39 21.44 -25.93
CA LEU A 98 1.47 21.28 -24.48
C LEU A 98 2.15 19.98 -24.08
N SER A 99 1.77 18.85 -24.70
CA SER A 99 2.39 17.55 -24.40
C SER A 99 3.89 17.56 -24.71
N LYS A 100 4.31 18.14 -25.84
CA LYS A 100 5.73 18.30 -26.15
C LYS A 100 6.45 19.20 -25.15
N THR A 101 5.79 20.26 -24.67
CA THR A 101 6.36 21.15 -23.66
C THR A 101 6.60 20.39 -22.34
N LEU A 102 5.64 19.55 -21.94
CA LEU A 102 5.76 18.69 -20.74
C LEU A 102 6.90 17.67 -20.88
N GLU A 103 6.99 16.98 -22.02
CA GLU A 103 8.08 16.03 -22.31
C GLU A 103 9.46 16.67 -22.28
N GLN A 104 9.55 17.95 -22.65
CA GLN A 104 10.79 18.73 -22.66
C GLN A 104 11.05 19.47 -21.35
N GLU A 105 10.21 19.29 -20.33
CA GLU A 105 10.24 19.99 -19.03
C GLU A 105 10.32 21.52 -19.16
N GLN A 106 9.70 22.06 -20.22
CA GLN A 106 9.68 23.50 -20.49
C GLN A 106 8.48 24.17 -19.82
N SER A 107 8.61 25.47 -19.53
CA SER A 107 7.49 26.27 -19.02
C SER A 107 6.54 26.66 -20.16
N HIS A 108 5.24 26.59 -19.88
CA HIS A 108 4.21 27.12 -20.77
C HIS A 108 3.14 27.83 -19.93
N PRO A 109 2.66 29.04 -20.31
CA PRO A 109 1.71 29.82 -19.51
C PRO A 109 0.45 29.04 -19.10
N VAL A 110 -0.10 28.24 -20.02
CA VAL A 110 -1.26 27.38 -19.75
C VAL A 110 -0.96 26.27 -18.73
N ILE A 111 0.23 25.66 -18.79
CA ILE A 111 0.61 24.60 -17.84
C ILE A 111 0.79 25.22 -16.45
N GLU A 112 1.44 26.38 -16.37
CA GLU A 112 1.65 27.07 -15.09
C GLU A 112 0.33 27.55 -14.46
N ASP A 113 -0.61 28.08 -15.26
CA ASP A 113 -1.94 28.44 -14.77
C ASP A 113 -2.74 27.21 -14.30
N ILE A 114 -2.64 26.08 -15.01
CA ILE A 114 -3.22 24.81 -14.56
C ILE A 114 -2.63 24.40 -13.21
N ARG A 115 -1.30 24.44 -13.04
CA ARG A 115 -0.63 24.07 -11.78
C ARG A 115 -1.05 24.98 -10.63
N GLU A 116 -1.14 26.28 -10.88
CA GLU A 116 -1.57 27.29 -9.90
C GLU A 116 -3.03 27.12 -9.46
N ARG A 117 -3.92 26.74 -10.37
CA ARG A 117 -5.33 26.47 -10.02
C ARG A 117 -5.50 25.14 -9.31
N LEU A 118 -4.75 24.12 -9.72
CA LEU A 118 -4.71 22.84 -9.04
C LEU A 118 -4.15 22.98 -7.62
N SER A 119 -3.09 23.77 -7.43
CA SER A 119 -2.50 24.01 -6.11
C SER A 119 -3.50 24.67 -5.15
N LYS A 120 -4.28 25.66 -5.63
CA LYS A 120 -5.41 26.26 -4.90
C LYS A 120 -6.53 25.27 -4.60
N ALA A 121 -6.88 24.41 -5.55
CA ALA A 121 -7.94 23.41 -5.34
C ALA A 121 -7.55 22.34 -4.30
N HIS A 122 -6.26 21.97 -4.27
CA HIS A 122 -5.70 20.99 -3.34
C HIS A 122 -5.15 21.60 -2.04
N GLU A 123 -5.08 22.93 -1.94
CA GLU A 123 -4.52 23.68 -0.80
C GLU A 123 -3.07 23.30 -0.48
N ILE A 124 -2.26 23.16 -1.52
CA ILE A 124 -0.83 22.82 -1.44
C ILE A 124 0.01 23.78 -2.27
N ASP A 125 1.32 23.73 -2.07
CA ASP A 125 2.26 24.48 -2.92
C ASP A 125 2.26 23.91 -4.34
N LYS A 126 2.32 24.79 -5.35
CA LYS A 126 2.33 24.42 -6.77
C LYS A 126 3.48 23.49 -7.15
N LYS A 127 4.60 23.51 -6.41
CA LYS A 127 5.75 22.63 -6.67
C LYS A 127 5.41 21.15 -6.51
N TYR A 128 4.39 20.83 -5.72
CA TYR A 128 3.90 19.46 -5.51
C TYR A 128 2.84 19.04 -6.55
N ILE A 129 2.45 19.93 -7.46
CA ILE A 129 1.59 19.59 -8.60
C ILE A 129 2.47 19.24 -9.80
N CYS A 130 2.34 18.01 -10.28
CA CYS A 130 3.01 17.54 -11.49
C CYS A 130 1.96 17.25 -12.57
N VAL A 131 1.91 18.06 -13.63
CA VAL A 131 1.06 17.77 -14.80
C VAL A 131 1.81 16.78 -15.67
N LYS A 132 1.23 15.60 -15.92
CA LYS A 132 1.89 14.50 -16.64
C LYS A 132 1.56 14.54 -18.13
N VAL A 133 0.28 14.69 -18.46
CA VAL A 133 -0.16 14.70 -19.87
C VAL A 133 -1.44 15.52 -20.05
N VAL A 134 -1.59 16.08 -21.25
CA VAL A 134 -2.81 16.73 -21.73
C VAL A 134 -3.25 16.01 -23.01
N PHE A 135 -4.55 15.75 -23.18
CA PHE A 135 -5.07 15.10 -24.39
C PHE A 135 -6.46 15.63 -24.82
N ALA A 136 -6.77 15.39 -26.10
CA ALA A 136 -7.95 15.91 -26.80
C ALA A 136 -9.18 14.97 -26.75
N GLY A 137 -10.32 15.43 -27.29
CA GLY A 137 -11.67 14.80 -27.22
C GLY A 137 -12.63 15.72 -26.46
N THR A 138 -12.24 16.04 -25.24
CA THR A 138 -12.48 17.31 -24.53
C THR A 138 -11.11 17.76 -23.99
N PHE A 139 -10.95 18.92 -23.35
CA PHE A 139 -9.63 19.27 -22.79
C PHE A 139 -9.39 18.50 -21.48
N ASN A 140 -8.50 17.50 -21.51
CA ASN A 140 -8.22 16.65 -20.35
C ASN A 140 -6.80 16.88 -19.83
N VAL A 141 -6.67 16.96 -18.51
CA VAL A 141 -5.39 17.15 -17.81
C VAL A 141 -5.21 15.99 -16.83
N VAL A 142 -4.11 15.25 -17.01
CA VAL A 142 -3.66 14.22 -16.06
C VAL A 142 -2.56 14.81 -15.21
N TYR A 143 -2.70 14.71 -13.90
CA TYR A 143 -1.74 15.28 -12.96
C TYR A 143 -1.63 14.44 -11.70
N THR A 144 -0.52 14.60 -11.00
CA THR A 144 -0.28 13.99 -9.69
C THR A 144 -0.04 15.07 -8.65
N VAL A 145 -0.21 14.66 -7.39
CA VAL A 145 0.01 15.49 -6.23
C VAL A 145 0.99 14.73 -5.33
N GLU A 146 2.21 15.24 -5.24
CA GLU A 146 3.22 14.69 -4.34
C GLU A 146 2.80 14.93 -2.88
N ASP A 147 3.11 13.97 -2.01
CA ASP A 147 2.82 14.03 -0.56
C ASP A 147 1.32 14.25 -0.24
N LEU A 148 0.43 13.57 -0.96
CA LEU A 148 -1.02 13.57 -0.71
C LEU A 148 -1.40 12.91 0.65
N ALA A 149 -0.43 12.55 1.49
CA ALA A 149 -0.64 11.80 2.72
C ALA A 149 -1.63 12.49 3.68
N SER A 150 -2.65 11.72 4.07
CA SER A 150 -3.64 11.90 5.16
C SER A 150 -4.49 13.19 5.21
N ARG A 151 -3.98 14.38 4.85
CA ARG A 151 -4.72 15.66 4.90
C ARG A 151 -5.83 15.76 3.87
N VAL A 152 -5.63 15.15 2.70
CA VAL A 152 -6.47 15.41 1.53
C VAL A 152 -7.64 14.43 1.44
N VAL A 153 -7.57 13.22 2.01
CA VAL A 153 -8.65 12.21 1.91
C VAL A 153 -10.01 12.72 2.42
N ASN A 154 -10.03 13.44 3.56
CA ASN A 154 -11.24 14.08 4.07
C ASN A 154 -11.64 15.35 3.29
N SER A 155 -10.70 15.92 2.53
CA SER A 155 -10.91 17.11 1.69
C SER A 155 -11.30 16.79 0.25
N LEU A 156 -11.11 15.56 -0.25
CA LEU A 156 -11.33 15.20 -1.66
C LEU A 156 -12.80 15.35 -2.08
N SER A 157 -13.73 15.18 -1.14
CA SER A 157 -15.15 15.52 -1.33
C SER A 157 -15.36 17.02 -1.61
N LYS A 158 -14.53 17.88 -1.03
CA LYS A 158 -14.51 19.34 -1.24
C LYS A 158 -13.62 19.75 -2.42
N VAL A 159 -12.60 18.98 -2.78
CA VAL A 159 -11.71 19.25 -3.92
C VAL A 159 -12.52 19.35 -5.22
N VAL A 160 -13.53 18.50 -5.42
CA VAL A 160 -14.39 18.61 -6.61
C VAL A 160 -15.11 19.96 -6.66
N GLN A 161 -15.60 20.47 -5.52
CA GLN A 161 -16.25 21.78 -5.45
C GLN A 161 -15.23 22.92 -5.70
N LYS A 162 -14.02 22.80 -5.16
CA LYS A 162 -12.94 23.76 -5.39
C LYS A 162 -12.47 23.75 -6.85
N LEU A 163 -12.36 22.58 -7.48
CA LEU A 163 -12.04 22.46 -8.91
C LEU A 163 -13.11 23.13 -9.77
N LYS A 164 -14.41 22.96 -9.44
CA LYS A 164 -15.50 23.70 -10.10
C LYS A 164 -15.33 25.21 -9.96
N HIS A 165 -14.85 25.69 -8.81
CA HIS A 165 -14.62 27.11 -8.58
C HIS A 165 -13.39 27.64 -9.35
N GLN A 166 -12.29 26.88 -9.37
CA GLN A 166 -11.03 27.29 -10.02
C GLN A 166 -11.09 27.17 -11.56
N PHE A 167 -11.88 26.22 -12.08
CA PHE A 167 -11.98 25.94 -13.51
C PHE A 167 -13.42 26.21 -14.00
N LYS A 168 -13.65 27.37 -14.62
CA LYS A 168 -14.96 27.72 -15.21
C LYS A 168 -15.48 26.67 -16.20
N GLN A 169 -14.57 26.03 -16.93
CA GLN A 169 -14.86 24.99 -17.92
C GLN A 169 -14.98 23.59 -17.30
N PHE A 170 -15.04 23.45 -15.97
CA PHE A 170 -15.06 22.15 -15.30
C PHE A 170 -16.24 21.28 -15.76
N LEU A 171 -15.92 20.05 -16.20
CA LEU A 171 -16.91 19.01 -16.45
C LEU A 171 -16.93 17.97 -15.35
N SER A 172 -15.77 17.36 -15.09
CA SER A 172 -15.62 16.31 -14.10
C SER A 172 -14.18 16.18 -13.64
N ALA A 173 -13.98 15.65 -12.44
CA ALA A 173 -12.69 15.15 -12.00
C ALA A 173 -12.86 13.67 -11.68
N LYS A 174 -12.03 12.83 -12.29
CA LYS A 174 -11.93 11.42 -11.94
C LYS A 174 -10.71 11.23 -11.06
N ILE A 175 -10.93 10.58 -9.94
CA ILE A 175 -9.88 10.19 -9.03
C ILE A 175 -9.65 8.69 -9.28
N HIS A 176 -8.38 8.29 -9.49
CA HIS A 176 -8.09 6.89 -9.74
C HIS A 176 -8.60 6.03 -8.55
N PRO A 177 -9.31 4.93 -8.76
CA PRO A 177 -9.88 4.12 -7.67
C PRO A 177 -8.85 3.61 -6.65
N LEU A 178 -7.59 3.44 -7.09
CA LEU A 178 -6.45 3.07 -6.24
C LEU A 178 -6.04 4.17 -5.24
N LEU A 179 -6.55 5.40 -5.38
CA LEU A 179 -6.34 6.46 -4.38
C LEU A 179 -7.09 6.22 -3.06
N PHE A 180 -8.07 5.29 -3.04
CA PHE A 180 -9.02 5.19 -1.93
C PHE A 180 -9.35 3.80 -1.42
N ARG A 181 -8.92 2.72 -2.09
CA ARG A 181 -9.30 1.37 -1.65
C ARG A 181 -8.06 0.49 -1.59
N PRO A 182 -7.79 -0.14 -0.43
CA PRO A 182 -6.82 -1.22 -0.41
C PRO A 182 -7.30 -2.30 -1.37
N THR A 183 -6.40 -2.81 -2.18
CA THR A 183 -6.70 -3.90 -3.10
C THR A 183 -5.68 -5.00 -2.92
N PHE A 184 -6.08 -6.25 -2.97
CA PHE A 184 -5.18 -7.38 -2.73
C PHE A 184 -5.31 -8.40 -3.87
N ASP A 185 -4.19 -8.67 -4.55
CA ASP A 185 -4.12 -9.74 -5.53
C ASP A 185 -4.02 -11.07 -4.81
N ILE A 186 -5.06 -11.90 -4.88
CA ILE A 186 -5.05 -13.19 -4.20
C ILE A 186 -4.04 -14.18 -4.78
N SER A 187 -3.52 -13.90 -5.99
CA SER A 187 -2.46 -14.70 -6.61
C SER A 187 -1.10 -14.48 -5.96
N PHE A 188 -0.97 -13.44 -5.12
CA PHE A 188 0.21 -13.26 -4.28
C PHE A 188 0.30 -14.28 -3.16
N PHE A 189 -0.76 -15.08 -2.92
CA PHE A 189 -0.61 -16.26 -2.10
C PHE A 189 0.03 -17.41 -2.88
N ASP A 190 1.08 -17.96 -2.29
CA ASP A 190 1.79 -19.12 -2.79
C ASP A 190 1.56 -20.31 -1.86
N LYS A 191 0.89 -21.33 -2.40
CA LYS A 191 0.62 -22.58 -1.68
C LYS A 191 1.91 -23.30 -1.25
N GLN A 192 3.02 -23.13 -1.97
CA GLN A 192 4.32 -23.71 -1.59
C GLN A 192 4.80 -23.15 -0.24
N GLY A 193 4.45 -21.90 0.06
CA GLY A 193 4.77 -21.27 1.33
C GLY A 193 3.77 -21.59 2.45
N ASN A 194 2.61 -22.18 2.18
CA ASN A 194 1.60 -22.42 3.22
C ASN A 194 2.09 -23.43 4.26
N ARG A 195 1.81 -23.16 5.54
CA ARG A 195 2.16 -24.08 6.63
C ARG A 195 1.29 -23.86 7.86
N THR A 196 0.67 -24.91 8.39
CA THR A 196 0.09 -24.92 9.73
C THR A 196 1.15 -25.42 10.70
N PHE A 197 1.43 -24.65 11.75
CA PHE A 197 2.41 -25.01 12.77
C PHE A 197 1.76 -25.80 13.90
N SER A 198 2.52 -26.69 14.53
CA SER A 198 2.08 -27.45 15.70
C SER A 198 1.73 -26.52 16.86
N SER A 199 0.99 -27.02 17.84
CA SER A 199 0.67 -26.28 19.07
C SER A 199 1.87 -26.06 20.00
N SER A 200 2.96 -26.79 19.79
CA SER A 200 4.19 -26.70 20.59
C SER A 200 5.26 -25.87 19.88
N PRO A 201 5.88 -24.89 20.56
CA PRO A 201 6.97 -24.12 19.96
C PRO A 201 8.23 -24.95 19.81
N GLU A 202 8.92 -24.75 18.69
CA GLU A 202 10.21 -25.35 18.38
C GLU A 202 11.22 -24.25 18.10
N THR A 203 12.46 -24.41 18.56
CA THR A 203 13.53 -23.45 18.29
C THR A 203 14.47 -23.98 17.21
N HIS A 204 14.85 -23.13 16.28
CA HIS A 204 15.78 -23.44 15.20
C HIS A 204 16.90 -22.40 15.14
N GLN A 205 18.06 -22.82 14.64
CA GLN A 205 19.11 -21.89 14.21
C GLN A 205 18.84 -21.50 12.76
N VAL A 206 18.71 -20.20 12.48
CA VAL A 206 18.43 -19.64 11.15
C VAL A 206 19.47 -18.58 10.78
N GLY A 207 19.69 -18.38 9.48
CA GLY A 207 20.65 -17.43 8.94
C GLY A 207 21.84 -18.11 8.26
N PRO A 208 22.86 -17.31 7.85
CA PRO A 208 24.04 -17.82 7.16
C PRO A 208 24.86 -18.78 8.02
N SER A 209 25.57 -19.69 7.36
CA SER A 209 26.53 -20.59 8.01
C SER A 209 27.57 -19.79 8.81
N GLY A 210 27.77 -20.13 10.08
CA GLY A 210 28.70 -19.42 10.97
C GLY A 210 28.17 -18.11 11.57
N ASN A 211 26.97 -17.66 11.18
CA ASN A 211 26.34 -16.47 11.73
C ASN A 211 24.83 -16.67 11.89
N THR A 212 24.43 -17.65 12.71
CA THR A 212 23.02 -18.00 12.94
C THR A 212 22.43 -17.26 14.13
N LYS A 213 21.08 -17.15 14.14
CA LYS A 213 20.29 -16.69 15.27
C LYS A 213 19.24 -17.73 15.66
N THR A 214 18.90 -17.73 16.94
CA THR A 214 17.79 -18.56 17.44
C THR A 214 16.48 -17.94 16.98
N TYR A 215 15.59 -18.79 16.47
CA TYR A 215 14.26 -18.44 16.00
C TYR A 215 13.25 -19.46 16.55
N THR A 216 12.13 -18.98 17.05
CA THR A 216 11.07 -19.84 17.60
C THR A 216 9.92 -19.96 16.59
N SER A 217 9.47 -21.18 16.32
CA SER A 217 8.35 -21.42 15.42
C SER A 217 7.04 -20.82 15.97
N PRO A 218 6.15 -20.30 15.11
CA PRO A 218 4.90 -19.68 15.54
C PRO A 218 3.87 -20.75 15.86
N ALA A 219 4.00 -21.35 17.04
CA ALA A 219 3.15 -22.43 17.49
C ALA A 219 1.65 -22.06 17.50
N GLY A 220 0.83 -22.90 16.90
CA GLY A 220 -0.62 -22.70 16.74
C GLY A 220 -1.02 -21.69 15.67
N TRP A 221 -0.07 -21.11 14.95
CA TRP A 221 -0.35 -20.22 13.81
C TRP A 221 -0.45 -21.00 12.51
N THR A 222 -1.17 -20.45 11.54
CA THR A 222 -1.15 -20.90 10.15
C THR A 222 -0.60 -19.80 9.28
N ARG A 223 0.39 -20.14 8.46
CA ARG A 223 0.98 -19.26 7.46
C ARG A 223 0.31 -19.44 6.12
N TYR A 224 -0.12 -18.31 5.57
CA TYR A 224 -0.36 -18.13 4.15
C TYR A 224 0.92 -17.57 3.52
N GLY A 225 1.56 -18.39 2.69
CA GLY A 225 2.81 -18.04 2.02
C GLY A 225 2.61 -16.93 1.01
N LEU A 226 3.54 -15.99 0.93
CA LEU A 226 3.55 -14.95 -0.10
C LEU A 226 4.43 -15.41 -1.28
N LYS A 227 4.00 -15.09 -2.50
CA LYS A 227 4.75 -15.32 -3.73
C LYS A 227 5.91 -14.32 -3.82
N VAL A 228 7.06 -14.74 -3.29
CA VAL A 228 8.26 -13.90 -3.14
C VAL A 228 9.51 -14.50 -3.80
N LEU A 229 9.40 -15.72 -4.31
CA LEU A 229 10.45 -16.30 -5.14
C LEU A 229 10.47 -15.58 -6.49
N ASP A 230 11.67 -15.36 -7.01
CA ASP A 230 11.98 -14.62 -8.24
C ASP A 230 11.52 -13.16 -8.26
N LYS A 231 11.07 -12.64 -7.10
CA LYS A 231 10.65 -11.25 -6.93
C LYS A 231 11.84 -10.29 -6.81
N TYR A 232 12.95 -10.73 -6.23
CA TYR A 232 14.08 -9.87 -5.89
C TYR A 232 15.30 -10.16 -6.78
N LYS A 233 16.02 -9.09 -7.15
CA LYS A 233 17.19 -9.17 -8.05
C LYS A 233 18.35 -9.98 -7.49
N ASP A 234 18.43 -10.12 -6.17
CA ASP A 234 19.45 -10.91 -5.46
C ASP A 234 19.10 -12.41 -5.38
N GLY A 235 18.06 -12.85 -6.11
CA GLY A 235 17.65 -14.23 -6.24
C GLY A 235 16.87 -14.75 -5.03
N ASN A 236 16.83 -16.07 -4.88
CA ASN A 236 15.98 -16.74 -3.87
C ASN A 236 16.73 -17.14 -2.60
N ASN A 237 18.06 -17.10 -2.63
CA ASN A 237 18.92 -17.66 -1.58
C ASN A 237 18.72 -17.03 -0.20
N TRP A 238 18.13 -15.84 -0.10
CA TRP A 238 17.73 -15.22 1.17
C TRP A 238 16.61 -16.00 1.89
N LEU A 239 15.76 -16.71 1.14
CA LEU A 239 14.63 -17.47 1.66
C LEU A 239 14.75 -18.98 1.42
N HIS A 240 15.12 -19.37 0.20
CA HIS A 240 14.99 -20.72 -0.32
C HIS A 240 16.26 -21.15 -1.12
N PRO A 241 16.74 -22.40 -0.98
CA PRO A 241 16.25 -23.42 -0.06
C PRO A 241 16.50 -23.03 1.40
N PHE A 242 15.72 -23.61 2.31
CA PHE A 242 15.89 -23.38 3.75
C PHE A 242 17.25 -23.92 4.20
N GLN A 243 17.94 -23.19 5.08
CA GLN A 243 19.32 -23.45 5.54
C GLN A 243 20.41 -23.28 4.46
N HIS A 244 20.11 -22.64 3.33
CA HIS A 244 21.16 -22.21 2.41
C HIS A 244 22.10 -21.19 3.09
N SER A 245 23.39 -21.17 2.72
CA SER A 245 24.39 -20.27 3.31
C SER A 245 24.07 -18.78 3.11
N GLY A 246 23.29 -18.44 2.08
CA GLY A 246 22.77 -17.09 1.83
C GLY A 246 21.45 -16.76 2.53
N ASN A 247 20.88 -17.67 3.33
CA ASN A 247 19.60 -17.42 4.00
C ASN A 247 19.70 -16.25 4.98
N TRP A 248 18.72 -15.37 4.89
CA TRP A 248 18.48 -14.32 5.87
C TRP A 248 17.93 -14.91 7.17
N TYR A 249 17.95 -14.13 8.26
CA TYR A 249 17.30 -14.53 9.50
C TYR A 249 15.78 -14.67 9.32
N ARG A 250 15.10 -15.29 10.29
CA ARG A 250 13.64 -15.38 10.35
C ARG A 250 13.16 -14.64 11.58
N ALA A 251 12.10 -13.88 11.43
CA ALA A 251 11.49 -13.09 12.49
C ALA A 251 10.01 -12.84 12.20
N PHE A 252 9.38 -12.10 13.09
CA PHE A 252 7.97 -11.73 13.08
C PHE A 252 7.84 -10.23 13.23
N HIS A 253 6.91 -9.65 12.49
CA HIS A 253 6.54 -8.24 12.59
C HIS A 253 5.05 -8.14 12.95
N GLY A 254 4.75 -7.37 14.00
CA GLY A 254 3.39 -7.11 14.44
C GLY A 254 2.56 -6.39 13.37
N THR A 255 1.25 -6.58 13.39
CA THR A 255 0.33 -5.88 12.47
C THR A 255 -0.63 -4.94 13.19
N GLY A 256 -0.48 -4.82 14.51
CA GLY A 256 -1.25 -3.90 15.34
C GLY A 256 -1.16 -2.48 14.80
N ARG A 257 -2.29 -1.77 14.88
CA ARG A 257 -2.36 -0.37 14.49
C ARG A 257 -1.76 0.47 15.61
N ALA A 258 -0.81 1.33 15.26
CA ALA A 258 -0.38 2.38 16.18
C ALA A 258 -1.37 3.56 16.01
N GLU A 259 -2.14 3.83 17.05
CA GLU A 259 -3.07 4.96 17.12
C GLU A 259 -2.36 6.25 17.51
N ALA A 260 -3.00 7.38 17.24
CA ALA A 260 -2.48 8.70 17.61
C ALA A 260 -2.15 8.84 19.11
N VAL A 261 -2.97 8.18 19.95
CA VAL A 261 -2.87 8.21 21.41
C VAL A 261 -1.65 7.45 21.94
N ASP A 262 -1.12 6.48 21.17
CA ASP A 262 0.01 5.66 21.57
C ASP A 262 1.34 6.44 21.62
N PHE A 263 1.33 7.70 21.14
CA PHE A 263 2.52 8.51 20.97
C PHE A 263 2.69 9.66 21.98
N GLY A 264 1.72 9.91 22.87
CA GLY A 264 1.82 10.92 23.94
C GLY A 264 2.11 12.37 23.47
N ASN A 265 2.08 13.34 24.39
CA ASN A 265 2.35 14.76 24.13
C ASN A 265 3.84 15.09 23.91
N ASP A 266 4.66 14.11 23.56
CA ASP A 266 6.10 14.32 23.44
C ASP A 266 6.41 15.12 22.19
N LYS A 267 7.12 16.23 22.41
CA LYS A 267 7.56 17.23 21.43
C LYS A 267 8.55 16.64 20.41
N GLN A 268 8.14 15.68 19.62
CA GLN A 268 8.88 15.25 18.43
C GLN A 268 8.63 16.24 17.30
N LEU A 269 9.67 17.00 16.99
CA LEU A 269 9.74 17.88 15.82
C LEU A 269 9.94 17.00 14.58
N PHE A 270 9.03 17.15 13.61
CA PHE A 270 8.95 16.47 12.30
C PHE A 270 8.26 15.09 12.25
N ASP A 271 6.96 15.06 12.51
CA ASP A 271 5.89 14.49 11.63
C ASP A 271 4.52 14.64 12.34
N GLN A 272 4.18 15.87 12.74
CA GLN A 272 2.95 16.15 13.48
C GLN A 272 1.73 16.18 12.55
N GLN A 273 1.22 14.99 12.25
CA GLN A 273 -0.21 14.73 12.22
C GLN A 273 -0.44 13.24 12.49
N TYR A 274 -0.69 12.95 13.77
CA TYR A 274 -0.99 11.62 14.29
C TYR A 274 -2.21 10.99 13.61
N THR A 275 -1.99 10.34 12.47
CA THR A 275 -2.95 9.46 11.82
C THR A 275 -2.56 8.03 12.17
N SER A 276 -3.55 7.20 12.55
CA SER A 276 -3.34 5.78 12.77
C SER A 276 -2.62 5.16 11.57
N VAL A 277 -1.51 4.48 11.78
CA VAL A 277 -0.86 3.72 10.70
C VAL A 277 -1.47 2.34 10.71
N ASP A 278 -2.22 2.03 9.66
CA ASP A 278 -2.51 0.64 9.33
C ASP A 278 -1.21 0.02 8.82
N ALA A 279 -0.53 -0.74 9.67
CA ALA A 279 0.78 -1.31 9.36
C ALA A 279 0.71 -2.19 8.11
N VAL A 280 -0.37 -2.95 7.93
CA VAL A 280 -0.51 -3.91 6.83
C VAL A 280 -0.79 -3.19 5.52
N ALA A 281 -1.69 -2.21 5.51
CA ALA A 281 -1.94 -1.39 4.32
C ALA A 281 -0.70 -0.56 3.95
N SER A 282 0.01 0.00 4.93
CA SER A 282 1.24 0.75 4.68
C SER A 282 2.35 -0.13 4.10
N ILE A 283 2.52 -1.35 4.63
CA ILE A 283 3.51 -2.33 4.14
C ILE A 283 3.14 -2.80 2.74
N PHE A 284 1.86 -3.04 2.49
CA PHE A 284 1.36 -3.42 1.18
C PHE A 284 1.62 -2.32 0.13
N GLU A 285 1.34 -1.06 0.47
CA GLU A 285 1.45 0.06 -0.47
C GLU A 285 2.89 0.56 -0.68
N ASN A 286 3.70 0.62 0.39
CA ASN A 286 4.98 1.36 0.36
C ASN A 286 6.16 0.57 0.95
N GLY A 287 5.97 -0.72 1.26
CA GLY A 287 6.94 -1.50 2.02
C GLY A 287 7.02 -1.10 3.50
N PHE A 288 7.97 -1.71 4.22
CA PHE A 288 8.16 -1.40 5.63
C PHE A 288 8.56 0.07 5.85
N ARG A 289 8.14 0.63 6.98
CA ARG A 289 8.52 1.98 7.41
C ARG A 289 9.21 1.91 8.76
N PRO A 290 10.20 2.77 9.04
CA PRO A 290 10.78 2.87 10.38
C PRO A 290 9.70 3.15 11.43
N ALA A 291 9.87 2.58 12.61
CA ALA A 291 9.02 2.84 13.75
C ALA A 291 9.04 4.33 14.12
N ARG A 292 7.87 4.88 14.45
CA ARG A 292 7.71 6.26 14.89
C ARG A 292 8.32 6.49 16.27
N THR A 293 8.19 5.51 17.17
CA THR A 293 8.89 5.47 18.45
C THR A 293 10.20 4.74 18.30
N THR A 294 11.28 5.33 18.83
CA THR A 294 12.65 4.83 18.66
C THR A 294 13.26 4.37 19.98
N ALA A 295 12.47 3.68 20.82
CA ALA A 295 12.91 3.19 22.13
C ALA A 295 14.21 2.35 22.07
N TYR A 296 14.42 1.65 20.96
CA TYR A 296 15.62 0.85 20.68
C TYR A 296 16.42 1.39 19.46
N GLY A 297 16.21 2.66 19.11
CA GLY A 297 16.77 3.32 17.95
C GLY A 297 15.84 3.33 16.73
N PRO A 298 16.18 4.11 15.67
CA PRO A 298 15.37 4.19 14.46
C PRO A 298 15.47 2.92 13.61
N GLY A 299 14.33 2.41 13.14
CA GLY A 299 14.26 1.27 12.23
C GLY A 299 12.95 0.50 12.32
N VAL A 300 12.82 -0.55 11.53
CA VAL A 300 11.69 -1.50 11.55
C VAL A 300 11.93 -2.52 12.66
N TYR A 301 10.95 -2.72 13.55
CA TYR A 301 11.11 -3.60 14.72
C TYR A 301 10.54 -4.98 14.41
N CYS A 302 11.28 -6.02 14.73
CA CYS A 302 10.82 -7.40 14.58
C CYS A 302 11.38 -8.28 15.70
N SER A 303 10.80 -9.46 15.87
CA SER A 303 11.21 -10.42 16.90
C SER A 303 11.52 -11.79 16.31
N PRO A 304 12.57 -12.51 16.76
CA PRO A 304 12.75 -13.93 16.45
C PRO A 304 11.76 -14.85 17.18
N ASN A 305 11.02 -14.32 18.16
CA ASN A 305 10.13 -15.05 19.05
C ASN A 305 8.69 -14.56 18.82
N PRO A 306 7.77 -15.41 18.32
CA PRO A 306 6.43 -14.97 17.93
C PRO A 306 5.58 -14.54 19.13
N LYS A 307 5.93 -14.99 20.34
CA LYS A 307 5.24 -14.58 21.57
C LYS A 307 5.38 -13.08 21.85
N PHE A 308 6.50 -12.47 21.45
CA PHE A 308 6.72 -11.04 21.66
C PHE A 308 5.68 -10.19 20.92
N PRO A 309 5.53 -10.28 19.58
CA PRO A 309 4.49 -9.53 18.89
C PRO A 309 3.08 -9.99 19.27
N GLU A 310 2.87 -11.29 19.55
CA GLU A 310 1.58 -11.80 20.03
C GLU A 310 1.10 -11.10 21.31
N ASN A 311 2.03 -10.70 22.19
CA ASN A 311 1.74 -9.99 23.44
C ASN A 311 1.52 -8.47 23.25
N GLY A 312 0.67 -8.08 22.30
CA GLY A 312 0.17 -6.71 22.18
C GLY A 312 0.55 -5.95 20.90
N TYR A 313 1.25 -6.57 19.96
CA TYR A 313 1.61 -5.94 18.68
C TYR A 313 0.94 -6.57 17.46
N VAL A 314 0.07 -7.56 17.65
CA VAL A 314 -0.74 -8.17 16.58
C VAL A 314 -2.06 -7.44 16.39
N ALA A 315 -2.52 -7.33 15.15
CA ALA A 315 -3.90 -6.95 14.90
C ALA A 315 -4.81 -8.13 15.22
N VAL A 316 -5.91 -7.86 15.91
CA VAL A 316 -6.97 -8.83 16.17
C VAL A 316 -8.23 -8.36 15.43
N VAL A 317 -8.78 -9.22 14.58
CA VAL A 317 -10.03 -8.97 13.87
C VAL A 317 -11.10 -9.92 14.36
N GLU A 318 -12.34 -9.46 14.33
CA GLU A 318 -13.50 -10.21 14.77
C GLU A 318 -14.41 -10.48 13.56
N LEU A 319 -14.85 -11.72 13.42
CA LEU A 319 -15.71 -12.16 12.31
C LEU A 319 -16.92 -12.92 12.84
N GLU A 320 -18.06 -12.67 12.21
CA GLU A 320 -19.17 -13.62 12.22
C GLU A 320 -18.82 -14.77 11.29
N THR A 321 -18.93 -16.00 11.78
CA THR A 321 -18.68 -17.23 11.02
C THR A 321 -19.92 -18.11 11.04
N GLN A 322 -19.94 -19.16 10.23
CA GLN A 322 -21.00 -20.18 10.26
C GLN A 322 -21.14 -20.86 11.63
N LYS A 323 -20.07 -20.86 12.45
CA LYS A 323 -20.03 -21.43 13.80
C LYS A 323 -20.15 -20.36 14.89
N GLY A 324 -20.61 -19.16 14.53
CA GLY A 324 -20.72 -18.01 15.42
C GLY A 324 -19.49 -17.12 15.39
N LYS A 325 -19.41 -16.24 16.38
CA LYS A 325 -18.45 -15.15 16.43
C LYS A 325 -17.06 -15.63 16.86
N LYS A 326 -16.03 -15.31 16.07
CA LYS A 326 -14.62 -15.69 16.33
C LYS A 326 -13.68 -14.50 16.22
N LYS A 327 -12.55 -14.57 16.93
CA LYS A 327 -11.45 -13.60 16.85
C LYS A 327 -10.21 -14.23 16.24
N PHE A 328 -9.50 -13.44 15.44
CA PHE A 328 -8.31 -13.89 14.72
C PHE A 328 -7.19 -12.89 14.89
N ALA A 329 -6.06 -13.34 15.41
CA ALA A 329 -4.82 -12.57 15.49
C ALA A 329 -4.04 -12.71 14.18
N CYS A 330 -3.41 -11.62 13.75
CA CYS A 330 -2.62 -11.55 12.52
C CYS A 330 -1.20 -11.03 12.78
N MET A 331 -0.19 -11.60 12.14
CA MET A 331 1.15 -11.01 12.08
C MET A 331 1.86 -11.33 10.77
N LEU A 332 2.97 -10.66 10.48
CA LEU A 332 3.79 -10.99 9.32
C LEU A 332 4.96 -11.87 9.73
N GLN A 333 5.25 -12.87 8.92
CA GLN A 333 6.52 -13.59 8.95
C GLN A 333 7.49 -12.93 7.99
N VAL A 334 8.67 -12.59 8.48
CA VAL A 334 9.65 -11.76 7.77
C VAL A 334 11.03 -12.39 7.75
N ALA A 335 11.80 -12.07 6.70
CA ALA A 335 13.20 -12.41 6.58
C ALA A 335 14.09 -11.19 6.85
N VAL A 336 15.07 -11.44 7.71
CA VAL A 336 16.13 -10.60 8.28
C VAL A 336 17.44 -10.44 7.49
N ASN A 337 17.78 -9.38 6.75
CA ASN A 337 19.13 -9.28 6.18
C ASN A 337 20.19 -9.31 7.31
N PRO A 338 21.11 -10.29 7.34
CA PRO A 338 22.08 -10.42 8.42
C PRO A 338 23.05 -9.25 8.55
N ILE A 339 23.26 -8.49 7.47
CA ILE A 339 24.15 -7.32 7.45
C ILE A 339 23.42 -6.07 7.95
N GLY A 340 22.13 -5.95 7.64
CA GLY A 340 21.33 -4.74 7.89
C GLY A 340 20.62 -4.70 9.25
N VAL A 341 20.81 -5.69 10.12
CA VAL A 341 20.10 -5.79 11.41
C VAL A 341 20.96 -5.33 12.59
N LYS A 342 20.34 -4.63 13.53
CA LYS A 342 20.89 -4.29 14.84
C LYS A 342 20.18 -5.11 15.92
N PHE A 343 20.97 -5.82 16.72
CA PHE A 343 20.47 -6.55 17.88
C PHE A 343 20.43 -5.62 19.09
N THR A 344 19.34 -5.68 19.85
CA THR A 344 19.18 -4.88 21.06
C THR A 344 19.61 -5.68 22.29
N ALA A 345 19.67 -5.03 23.45
CA ALA A 345 19.90 -5.72 24.72
C ALA A 345 18.73 -6.67 25.06
N ASP A 346 17.53 -6.36 24.58
CA ASP A 346 16.40 -7.27 24.60
C ASP A 346 16.52 -8.27 23.43
N LYS A 347 16.70 -9.54 23.78
CA LYS A 347 16.92 -10.62 22.79
C LYS A 347 15.69 -10.87 21.92
N ASP A 348 14.51 -10.46 22.37
CA ASP A 348 13.26 -10.57 21.63
C ASP A 348 13.03 -9.39 20.68
N ILE A 349 13.91 -8.37 20.64
CA ILE A 349 13.74 -7.19 19.79
C ILE A 349 14.96 -7.00 18.90
N TRP A 350 14.72 -7.02 17.59
CA TRP A 350 15.68 -6.64 16.55
C TRP A 350 15.21 -5.38 15.86
N VAL A 351 16.17 -4.53 15.48
CA VAL A 351 15.91 -3.28 14.76
C VAL A 351 16.57 -3.34 13.41
N VAL A 352 15.81 -3.12 12.34
CA VAL A 352 16.30 -3.07 10.96
C VAL A 352 16.27 -1.62 10.49
N PRO A 353 17.40 -0.88 10.50
CA PRO A 353 17.41 0.55 10.21
C PRO A 353 16.97 0.89 8.78
N ASN A 354 17.33 0.02 7.81
CA ASN A 354 16.94 0.17 6.42
C ASN A 354 15.76 -0.76 6.09
N PRO A 355 14.58 -0.24 5.70
CA PRO A 355 13.45 -1.08 5.34
C PRO A 355 13.67 -2.08 4.20
N GLN A 356 14.68 -1.89 3.35
CA GLN A 356 15.04 -2.84 2.28
C GLN A 356 15.70 -4.13 2.80
N ASP A 357 16.18 -4.09 4.05
CA ASP A 357 16.84 -5.21 4.74
C ASP A 357 15.86 -6.12 5.50
N ILE A 358 14.55 -5.96 5.28
CA ILE A 358 13.50 -6.79 5.85
C ILE A 358 12.44 -7.08 4.79
N ARG A 359 12.09 -8.36 4.61
CA ARG A 359 11.15 -8.81 3.57
C ARG A 359 10.03 -9.67 4.15
N PRO A 360 8.74 -9.36 3.92
CA PRO A 360 7.68 -10.25 4.33
C PRO A 360 7.61 -11.44 3.36
N TYR A 361 7.38 -12.63 3.88
CA TYR A 361 7.20 -13.84 3.06
C TYR A 361 5.99 -14.69 3.48
N GLY A 362 5.28 -14.29 4.53
CA GLY A 362 4.05 -14.96 4.93
C GLY A 362 3.17 -14.08 5.80
N VAL A 363 1.86 -14.29 5.71
CA VAL A 363 0.87 -13.78 6.66
C VAL A 363 0.53 -14.91 7.63
N LEU A 364 0.68 -14.67 8.92
CA LEU A 364 0.35 -15.61 9.97
C LEU A 364 -1.01 -15.25 10.56
N ILE A 365 -1.87 -16.26 10.69
CA ILE A 365 -3.21 -16.15 11.26
C ILE A 365 -3.37 -17.20 12.37
N LYS A 366 -3.96 -16.81 13.49
CA LYS A 366 -4.27 -17.68 14.64
C LYS A 366 -5.63 -17.32 15.24
N GLU A 367 -6.38 -18.30 15.71
CA GLU A 367 -7.62 -18.08 16.47
C GLU A 367 -7.24 -17.53 17.85
N ALA A 368 -7.80 -16.37 18.22
CA ALA A 368 -7.38 -15.58 19.39
C ALA A 368 -8.26 -15.81 20.62
#